data_AF-A0A934THC1-F1
#
_entry.id   AF-A0A934THC1-F1
#
_cell.length_a   1.000
_cell.length_b   1.000
_cell.length_c   1.000
_cell.angle_alpha   90.00
_cell.angle_beta   90.00
_cell.angle_gamma   90.00
#
_symmetry.space_group_name_H-M   'P 1'
#
loop_
_entity.id
_entity.type
_entity.pdbx_description
1 polymer ?
#
loop_
_entity_poly.entity_id
_entity_poly.type
_entity_poly.pdbx_seq_one_letter_code
_entity_poly.pdbx_strand_id
1 'polypeptide(L)'
;MNKILYILSLLILSACSAPKNFTLRYRAQDTGLDKLIDIDGCYVSPFGCDSNFFSVYMFYPDGLFTIATATDVSSELVSCFAQGGQSTVCQYPLWGVYAVEGDTIKTQVLRMEGGGCVIFRDYKILPDRSIVNISDYVDPHNTSLGYMANYPSFKANECETRAVFYPLQAKRSKDECPLLKKRWFVKGE
;
A
#
# COMPACT_ATOMS: atom_id res chain seq x y z
N MET A 1 -39.04 8.45 -30.81
CA MET A 1 -38.40 7.25 -30.22
C MET A 1 -36.86 7.39 -30.17
N ASN A 2 -36.32 8.54 -29.73
CA ASN A 2 -34.88 8.85 -29.86
C ASN A 2 -34.25 9.60 -28.65
N LYS A 3 -34.98 9.79 -27.54
CA LYS A 3 -34.43 10.49 -26.35
C LYS A 3 -34.02 9.54 -25.20
N ILE A 4 -34.52 8.30 -25.19
CA ILE A 4 -34.23 7.32 -24.13
C ILE A 4 -32.87 6.63 -24.36
N LEU A 5 -32.40 6.53 -25.61
CA LEU A 5 -31.12 5.88 -25.93
C LEU A 5 -29.88 6.68 -25.49
N TYR A 6 -29.97 8.02 -25.47
CA TYR A 6 -28.83 8.89 -25.09
C TYR A 6 -28.55 8.91 -23.59
N ILE A 7 -29.56 8.67 -22.75
CA ILE A 7 -29.41 8.63 -21.29
C ILE A 7 -28.71 7.33 -20.86
N LEU A 8 -28.93 6.22 -21.58
CA LEU A 8 -28.24 4.94 -21.31
C LEU A 8 -26.75 4.97 -21.71
N SER A 9 -26.37 5.69 -22.75
CA SER A 9 -24.95 5.81 -23.16
C SER A 9 -24.11 6.71 -22.25
N LEU A 10 -24.74 7.61 -21.49
CA LEU A 10 -24.06 8.49 -20.52
C LEU A 10 -23.92 7.85 -19.13
N LEU A 11 -24.64 6.76 -18.84
CA LEU A 11 -24.57 6.04 -17.56
C LEU A 11 -23.46 4.98 -17.49
N ILE A 12 -22.76 4.69 -18.60
CA ILE A 12 -21.78 3.60 -18.69
C ILE A 12 -20.32 4.09 -18.53
N LEU A 13 -20.06 5.40 -18.45
CA LEU A 13 -18.69 5.95 -18.51
C LEU A 13 -18.08 6.39 -17.16
N SER A 14 -18.63 5.96 -16.02
CA SER A 14 -18.01 6.26 -14.71
C SER A 14 -18.03 5.12 -13.70
N ALA A 15 -18.09 3.87 -14.19
CA ALA A 15 -17.59 2.75 -13.39
C ALA A 15 -16.05 2.80 -13.43
N CYS A 16 -15.48 3.67 -12.60
CA CYS A 16 -14.05 3.73 -12.30
C CYS A 16 -13.66 2.33 -11.79
N SER A 17 -13.12 1.46 -12.64
CA SER A 17 -12.81 0.07 -12.30
C SER A 17 -11.54 -0.02 -11.46
N ALA A 18 -11.40 -1.09 -10.68
CA ALA A 18 -10.15 -1.38 -9.99
C ALA A 18 -9.01 -1.62 -11.01
N PRO A 19 -7.74 -1.40 -10.62
CA PRO A 19 -6.60 -1.85 -11.42
C PRO A 19 -6.70 -3.36 -11.71
N LYS A 20 -6.26 -3.77 -12.90
CA LYS A 20 -6.58 -5.09 -13.49
C LYS A 20 -6.17 -6.30 -12.64
N ASN A 21 -5.12 -6.18 -11.85
CA ASN A 21 -4.57 -7.23 -11.00
C ASN A 21 -4.75 -6.96 -9.49
N PHE A 22 -5.63 -6.02 -9.13
CA PHE A 22 -6.04 -5.82 -7.74
C PHE A 22 -7.06 -6.90 -7.35
N THR A 23 -6.69 -7.74 -6.39
CA THR A 23 -7.49 -8.93 -6.00
C THR A 23 -7.89 -8.92 -4.53
N LEU A 24 -7.15 -8.24 -3.67
CA LEU A 24 -7.49 -8.10 -2.25
C LEU A 24 -8.53 -6.99 -2.09
N ARG A 25 -9.66 -7.26 -1.41
CA ARG A 25 -10.66 -6.21 -1.11
C ARG A 25 -10.55 -5.77 0.34
N TYR A 26 -10.71 -4.47 0.57
CA TYR A 26 -10.78 -3.93 1.93
C TYR A 26 -12.11 -4.34 2.58
N ARG A 27 -12.02 -5.08 3.69
CA ARG A 27 -13.18 -5.60 4.42
C ARG A 27 -13.47 -4.86 5.72
N ALA A 28 -12.59 -3.96 6.15
CA ALA A 28 -12.67 -3.27 7.43
C ALA A 28 -12.86 -4.22 8.64
N GLN A 29 -12.16 -5.35 8.62
CA GLN A 29 -12.25 -6.38 9.65
C GLN A 29 -10.88 -6.56 10.31
N ASP A 30 -10.88 -6.78 11.62
CA ASP A 30 -9.67 -7.09 12.37
C ASP A 30 -8.95 -8.30 11.74
N THR A 31 -7.70 -8.08 11.34
CA THR A 31 -6.85 -9.11 10.73
C THR A 31 -6.09 -9.93 11.77
N GLY A 32 -6.05 -9.47 13.03
CA GLY A 32 -5.24 -10.06 14.09
C GLY A 32 -3.74 -9.79 13.98
N LEU A 33 -3.31 -8.88 13.08
CA LEU A 33 -1.90 -8.56 12.87
C LEU A 33 -1.23 -7.97 14.13
N ASP A 34 -1.98 -7.21 14.93
CA ASP A 34 -1.56 -6.61 16.20
C ASP A 34 -1.08 -7.64 17.25
N LYS A 35 -1.58 -8.87 17.14
CA LYS A 35 -1.16 -10.00 17.99
C LYS A 35 0.17 -10.59 17.53
N LEU A 36 0.56 -10.36 16.28
CA LEU A 36 1.76 -10.93 15.67
C LEU A 36 2.93 -9.95 15.70
N ILE A 37 2.68 -8.67 15.41
CA ILE A 37 3.71 -7.60 15.37
C ILE A 37 3.20 -6.33 16.04
N ASP A 38 4.07 -5.36 16.28
CA ASP A 38 3.64 -4.04 16.76
C ASP A 38 3.06 -3.22 15.60
N ILE A 39 1.87 -2.66 15.77
CA ILE A 39 1.23 -1.84 14.74
C ILE A 39 0.97 -0.41 15.22
N ASP A 40 1.37 -0.04 16.44
CA ASP A 40 1.22 1.30 17.01
C ASP A 40 2.42 2.19 16.65
N GLY A 41 2.83 2.10 15.39
CA GLY A 41 3.98 2.80 14.86
C GLY A 41 4.10 2.70 13.34
N CYS A 42 5.30 2.97 12.85
CA CYS A 42 5.66 2.71 11.47
C CYS A 42 6.95 1.89 11.38
N TYR A 43 7.07 1.14 10.30
CA TYR A 43 8.24 0.38 9.95
C TYR A 43 9.04 1.10 8.87
N VAL A 44 10.36 0.99 8.97
CA VAL A 44 11.29 1.46 7.95
C VAL A 44 12.19 0.32 7.53
N SER A 45 12.26 0.05 6.23
CA SER A 45 13.21 -0.91 5.67
C SER A 45 13.81 -0.37 4.38
N PRO A 46 15.04 -0.77 4.04
CA PRO A 46 15.55 -0.60 2.67
C PRO A 46 14.54 -1.19 1.66
N PHE A 47 14.48 -0.61 0.47
CA PHE A 47 13.65 -1.15 -0.61
C PHE A 47 14.12 -2.54 -1.05
N GLY A 48 15.43 -2.77 -1.13
CA GLY A 48 16.05 -4.03 -1.53
C GLY A 48 17.57 -3.97 -1.33
N CYS A 49 18.30 -4.92 -1.93
CA CYS A 49 19.77 -4.97 -1.89
C CYS A 49 20.40 -3.61 -2.30
N ASP A 50 21.36 -3.12 -1.49
CA ASP A 50 22.14 -1.90 -1.74
C ASP A 50 21.32 -0.69 -2.18
N SER A 51 20.09 -0.58 -1.67
CA SER A 51 19.18 0.49 -2.04
C SER A 51 19.45 1.77 -1.25
N ASN A 52 19.63 2.88 -1.96
CA ASN A 52 19.58 4.23 -1.39
C ASN A 52 18.13 4.69 -1.10
N PHE A 53 17.14 3.83 -1.31
CA PHE A 53 15.74 4.11 -1.04
C PHE A 53 15.24 3.28 0.13
N PHE A 54 14.53 3.96 1.01
CA PHE A 54 13.84 3.39 2.14
C PHE A 54 12.34 3.41 1.89
N SER A 55 11.67 2.43 2.46
CA SER A 55 10.23 2.36 2.52
C SER A 55 9.79 2.62 3.95
N VAL A 56 8.89 3.56 4.14
CA VAL A 56 8.25 3.85 5.42
C VAL A 56 6.79 3.47 5.31
N TYR A 57 6.32 2.59 6.19
CA TYR A 57 4.97 2.02 6.08
C TYR A 57 4.33 1.74 7.43
N MET A 58 3.01 1.71 7.46
CA MET A 58 2.25 1.33 8.65
C MET A 58 1.05 0.45 8.28
N PHE A 59 0.71 -0.45 9.19
CA PHE A 59 -0.44 -1.34 9.08
C PHE A 59 -1.56 -0.85 9.98
N TYR A 60 -2.81 -0.91 9.53
CA TYR A 60 -3.97 -0.67 10.37
C TYR A 60 -4.62 -2.00 10.77
N PRO A 61 -5.26 -2.13 11.95
CA PRO A 61 -5.83 -3.40 12.40
C PRO A 61 -6.81 -4.03 11.38
N ASP A 62 -7.49 -3.19 10.60
CA ASP A 62 -8.62 -3.53 9.75
C ASP A 62 -8.28 -3.93 8.31
N GLY A 63 -6.99 -4.18 8.03
CA GLY A 63 -6.48 -4.59 6.72
C GLY A 63 -6.07 -3.43 5.80
N LEU A 64 -6.15 -2.18 6.25
CA LEU A 64 -5.63 -1.04 5.51
C LEU A 64 -4.10 -0.93 5.65
N PHE A 65 -3.43 -0.45 4.60
CA PHE A 65 -1.98 -0.29 4.55
C PHE A 65 -1.62 1.04 3.89
N THR A 66 -0.56 1.70 4.36
CA THR A 66 -0.04 2.91 3.73
C THR A 66 1.48 2.92 3.75
N ILE A 67 2.07 3.47 2.70
CA ILE A 67 3.50 3.43 2.44
C ILE A 67 4.00 4.63 1.67
N ALA A 68 5.22 5.05 1.94
CA ALA A 68 5.95 6.01 1.12
C ALA A 68 7.40 5.54 0.90
N THR A 69 8.02 6.09 -0.15
CA THR A 69 9.44 5.90 -0.44
C THR A 69 10.20 7.18 -0.11
N ALA A 70 11.35 7.03 0.53
CA ALA A 70 12.23 8.14 0.92
C ALA A 70 13.69 7.82 0.57
N THR A 71 14.51 8.84 0.38
CA THR A 71 15.96 8.71 0.13
C THR A 71 16.81 8.87 1.39
N ASP A 72 16.19 9.26 2.49
CA ASP A 72 16.81 9.41 3.80
C ASP A 72 15.77 9.12 4.89
N VAL A 73 16.21 8.66 6.06
CA VAL A 73 15.35 8.31 7.20
C VAL A 73 15.71 9.22 8.37
N SER A 74 15.04 10.38 8.43
CA SER A 74 15.12 11.31 9.55
C SER A 74 13.93 11.16 10.50
N SER A 75 14.08 11.62 11.74
CA SER A 75 12.96 11.70 12.69
C SER A 75 11.84 12.60 12.18
N GLU A 76 12.18 13.65 11.42
CA GLU A 76 11.22 14.54 10.76
C GLU A 76 10.41 13.80 9.70
N LEU A 77 11.05 12.94 8.89
CA LEU A 77 10.37 12.11 7.90
C LEU A 77 9.36 11.16 8.56
N VAL A 78 9.79 10.48 9.63
CA VAL A 78 8.92 9.56 10.40
C VAL A 78 7.73 10.30 10.98
N SER A 79 7.97 11.45 11.62
CA SER A 79 6.90 12.30 12.18
C SER A 79 5.93 12.79 11.11
N CYS A 80 6.46 13.23 9.97
CA CYS A 80 5.67 13.78 8.87
C CYS A 80 4.86 12.68 8.14
N PHE A 81 5.40 11.47 8.00
CA PHE A 81 4.61 10.33 7.50
C PHE A 81 3.49 9.95 8.48
N ALA A 82 3.80 9.97 9.79
CA ALA A 82 2.87 9.65 10.86
C ALA A 82 1.73 10.66 11.03
N GLN A 83 1.97 11.95 10.82
CA GLN A 83 0.99 13.01 11.13
C GLN A 83 0.48 13.73 9.88
N GLY A 84 1.04 13.43 8.71
CA GLY A 84 0.88 14.27 7.53
C GLY A 84 1.79 15.50 7.58
N GLY A 85 1.65 16.37 6.59
CA GLY A 85 2.50 17.56 6.47
C GLY A 85 2.61 18.07 5.03
N GLN A 86 3.53 19.00 4.80
CA GLN A 86 3.71 19.66 3.51
C GLN A 86 4.79 19.01 2.63
N SER A 87 5.65 18.14 3.17
CA SER A 87 6.66 17.46 2.35
C SER A 87 6.00 16.46 1.39
N THR A 88 6.64 16.18 0.26
CA THR A 88 6.11 15.27 -0.77
C THR A 88 5.79 13.89 -0.20
N VAL A 89 6.64 13.35 0.67
CA VAL A 89 6.44 12.05 1.33
C VAL A 89 5.15 12.04 2.17
N CYS A 90 4.81 13.19 2.76
CA CYS A 90 3.68 13.32 3.68
C CYS A 90 2.39 13.64 2.94
N GLN A 91 2.47 14.27 1.77
CA GLN A 91 1.31 14.55 0.93
C GLN A 91 0.92 13.37 0.05
N TYR A 92 1.87 12.53 -0.33
CA TYR A 92 1.66 11.47 -1.32
C TYR A 92 2.06 10.08 -0.82
N PRO A 93 1.60 9.61 0.36
CA PRO A 93 1.68 8.20 0.64
C PRO A 93 0.78 7.43 -0.32
N LEU A 94 1.23 6.25 -0.72
CA LEU A 94 0.38 5.30 -1.41
C LEU A 94 -0.41 4.49 -0.41
N TRP A 95 -1.65 4.18 -0.78
CA TRP A 95 -2.57 3.41 0.05
C TRP A 95 -2.84 2.06 -0.60
N GLY A 96 -3.15 1.08 0.24
CA GLY A 96 -3.41 -0.28 -0.19
C GLY A 96 -4.14 -1.08 0.86
N VAL A 97 -4.14 -2.39 0.67
CA VAL A 97 -4.66 -3.36 1.62
C VAL A 97 -3.61 -4.42 1.90
N TYR A 98 -3.79 -5.12 3.02
CA TYR A 98 -3.04 -6.32 3.30
C TYR A 98 -3.95 -7.45 3.78
N ALA A 99 -3.41 -8.67 3.69
CA ALA A 99 -3.96 -9.86 4.31
C ALA A 99 -2.82 -10.63 5.01
N VAL A 100 -3.14 -11.31 6.11
CA VAL A 100 -2.21 -12.18 6.83
C VAL A 100 -2.48 -13.63 6.43
N GLU A 101 -1.44 -14.31 5.95
CA GLU A 101 -1.46 -15.72 5.55
C GLU A 101 -0.31 -16.46 6.26
N GLY A 102 -0.61 -17.12 7.38
CA GLY A 102 0.42 -17.77 8.19
C GLY A 102 1.38 -16.75 8.81
N ASP A 103 2.67 -16.87 8.50
CA ASP A 103 3.72 -15.94 8.91
C ASP A 103 3.97 -14.82 7.88
N THR A 104 3.12 -14.69 6.86
CA THR A 104 3.32 -13.75 5.75
C THR A 104 2.22 -12.68 5.73
N ILE A 105 2.63 -11.42 5.57
CA ILE A 105 1.75 -10.28 5.32
C ILE A 105 1.82 -9.96 3.82
N LYS A 106 0.74 -10.18 3.09
CA LYS A 106 0.66 -9.87 1.67
C LYS A 106 0.01 -8.52 1.45
N THR A 107 0.67 -7.60 0.76
CA THR A 107 0.13 -6.25 0.50
C THR A 107 -0.10 -5.99 -0.98
N GLN A 108 -1.15 -5.21 -1.27
CA GLN A 108 -1.42 -4.64 -2.60
C GLN A 108 -1.61 -3.14 -2.45
N VAL A 109 -0.60 -2.39 -2.90
CA VAL A 109 -0.55 -0.93 -2.86
C VAL A 109 -0.98 -0.37 -4.22
N LEU A 110 -1.79 0.68 -4.21
CA LEU A 110 -2.36 1.24 -5.43
C LEU A 110 -1.75 2.60 -5.78
N ARG A 111 -1.17 2.70 -6.97
CA ARG A 111 -1.00 3.98 -7.67
C ARG A 111 -2.21 4.18 -8.55
N MET A 112 -2.88 5.33 -8.44
CA MET A 112 -4.17 5.58 -9.10
C MET A 112 -4.05 6.35 -10.43
N GLU A 113 -2.84 6.64 -10.90
CA GLU A 113 -2.62 7.34 -12.17
C GLU A 113 -2.94 6.44 -13.38
N GLY A 114 -3.38 7.03 -14.50
CA GLY A 114 -3.42 6.37 -15.81
C GLY A 114 -4.35 5.16 -15.99
N GLY A 115 -5.17 4.79 -15.00
CA GLY A 115 -5.93 3.51 -14.99
C GLY A 115 -5.50 2.58 -13.84
N GLY A 116 -4.42 2.96 -13.17
CA GLY A 116 -3.94 2.41 -11.92
C GLY A 116 -2.92 1.30 -12.09
N CYS A 117 -2.14 1.10 -11.04
CA CYS A 117 -1.09 0.10 -10.95
C CYS A 117 -1.12 -0.50 -9.54
N VAL A 118 -0.95 -1.82 -9.46
CA VAL A 118 -0.78 -2.53 -8.20
C VAL A 118 0.69 -2.82 -8.00
N ILE A 119 1.22 -2.38 -6.86
CA ILE A 119 2.53 -2.77 -6.36
C ILE A 119 2.28 -3.85 -5.32
N PHE A 120 2.83 -5.03 -5.56
CA PHE A 120 2.76 -6.17 -4.64
C PHE A 120 3.96 -6.12 -3.75
N ARG A 121 3.75 -6.25 -2.44
CA ARG A 121 4.84 -6.28 -1.50
C ARG A 121 4.51 -7.21 -0.35
N ASP A 122 5.31 -8.24 -0.18
CA ASP A 122 5.09 -9.22 0.88
C ASP A 122 6.14 -9.07 1.97
N TYR A 123 5.72 -9.32 3.21
CA TYR A 123 6.58 -9.30 4.39
C TYR A 123 6.48 -10.61 5.13
N LYS A 124 7.60 -11.12 5.64
CA LYS A 124 7.64 -12.27 6.53
C LYS A 124 7.76 -11.80 7.97
N ILE A 125 6.95 -12.38 8.84
CA ILE A 125 6.97 -12.20 10.29
C ILE A 125 7.97 -13.22 10.86
N LEU A 126 8.96 -12.74 11.58
CA LEU A 126 9.98 -13.57 12.22
C LEU A 126 9.54 -14.00 13.64
N PRO A 127 10.17 -15.03 14.25
CA PRO A 127 9.80 -15.52 15.57
C PRO A 127 9.85 -14.48 16.70
N ASP A 128 10.68 -13.45 16.55
CA ASP A 128 10.80 -12.33 17.48
C ASP A 128 9.87 -11.16 17.16
N ARG A 129 8.86 -11.40 16.30
CA ARG A 129 7.85 -10.42 15.89
C ARG A 129 8.38 -9.26 15.04
N SER A 130 9.66 -9.30 14.64
CA SER A 130 10.18 -8.40 13.60
C SER A 130 9.70 -8.84 12.21
N ILE A 131 9.77 -7.94 11.23
CA ILE A 131 9.38 -8.23 9.86
C ILE A 131 10.51 -7.96 8.88
N VAL A 132 10.55 -8.73 7.80
CA VAL A 132 11.46 -8.54 6.66
C VAL A 132 10.65 -8.45 5.38
N ASN A 133 11.05 -7.57 4.47
CA ASN A 133 10.46 -7.54 3.13
C ASN A 133 11.03 -8.70 2.30
N ILE A 134 10.15 -9.53 1.73
CA ILE A 134 10.54 -10.73 0.98
C ILE A 134 10.23 -10.62 -0.52
N SER A 135 9.34 -9.72 -0.91
CA SER A 135 9.03 -9.45 -2.32
C SER A 135 8.59 -8.00 -2.48
N ASP A 136 8.86 -7.44 -3.66
CA ASP A 136 8.34 -6.16 -4.10
C ASP A 136 8.33 -6.11 -5.63
N TYR A 137 7.16 -6.09 -6.25
CA TYR A 137 7.08 -6.15 -7.71
C TYR A 137 5.83 -5.51 -8.28
N VAL A 138 5.94 -5.19 -9.57
CA VAL A 138 4.82 -4.81 -10.42
C VAL A 138 4.75 -5.76 -11.60
N ASP A 139 3.53 -6.06 -12.04
CA ASP A 139 3.31 -6.72 -13.32
C ASP A 139 3.16 -5.65 -14.42
N PRO A 140 4.18 -5.44 -15.28
CA PRO A 140 4.16 -4.38 -16.28
C PRO A 140 3.07 -4.59 -17.34
N HIS A 141 2.55 -5.81 -17.52
CA HIS A 141 1.48 -6.09 -18.47
C HIS A 141 0.07 -5.72 -17.96
N ASN A 142 -0.04 -5.36 -16.67
CA ASN A 142 -1.29 -5.04 -16.00
C ASN A 142 -1.35 -3.58 -15.51
N THR A 143 -0.44 -2.73 -15.99
CA THR A 143 -0.43 -1.29 -15.75
C THR A 143 -0.34 -0.53 -17.07
N SER A 144 -0.99 0.63 -17.14
CA SER A 144 -0.89 1.59 -18.24
C SER A 144 0.23 2.61 -18.03
N LEU A 145 0.90 2.57 -16.88
CA LEU A 145 1.97 3.48 -16.51
C LEU A 145 3.29 2.98 -17.11
N GLY A 146 3.65 3.50 -18.29
CA GLY A 146 4.85 3.05 -19.02
C GLY A 146 6.15 3.11 -18.20
N TYR A 147 6.27 4.06 -17.27
CA TYR A 147 7.44 4.17 -16.41
C TYR A 147 7.58 3.01 -15.41
N MET A 148 6.49 2.31 -15.09
CA MET A 148 6.50 1.14 -14.21
C MET A 148 7.10 -0.11 -14.88
N ALA A 149 7.37 -0.07 -16.19
CA ALA A 149 8.11 -1.14 -16.88
C ALA A 149 9.53 -1.31 -16.32
N ASN A 150 10.13 -0.24 -15.81
CA ASN A 150 11.46 -0.24 -15.18
C ASN A 150 11.38 -0.18 -13.65
N TYR A 151 10.23 -0.49 -13.06
CA TYR A 151 10.13 -0.60 -11.61
C TYR A 151 11.10 -1.68 -11.12
N PRO A 152 11.97 -1.42 -10.11
CA PRO A 152 13.02 -2.34 -9.66
C PRO A 152 12.42 -3.53 -8.90
N SER A 153 11.70 -4.38 -9.62
CA SER A 153 10.93 -5.49 -9.07
C SER A 153 11.83 -6.66 -8.67
N PHE A 154 11.49 -7.30 -7.56
CA PHE A 154 12.02 -8.59 -7.15
C PHE A 154 10.91 -9.45 -6.53
N LYS A 155 10.84 -10.73 -6.92
CA LYS A 155 9.86 -11.68 -6.35
C LYS A 155 10.39 -12.45 -5.14
N ALA A 156 11.70 -12.39 -4.93
CA ALA A 156 12.41 -12.89 -3.77
C ALA A 156 13.50 -11.87 -3.42
N ASN A 157 13.56 -11.44 -2.16
CA ASN A 157 14.58 -10.54 -1.68
C ASN A 157 15.80 -11.35 -1.22
N GLU A 158 16.93 -11.22 -1.91
CA GLU A 158 18.17 -11.90 -1.53
C GLU A 158 18.87 -11.21 -0.33
N CYS A 159 18.48 -9.98 -0.01
CA CYS A 159 19.06 -9.16 1.05
C CYS A 159 18.00 -8.79 2.10
N GLU A 160 17.29 -9.79 2.61
CA GLU A 160 16.30 -9.59 3.67
C GLU A 160 16.91 -8.84 4.86
N THR A 161 16.45 -7.61 5.04
CA THR A 161 16.87 -6.76 6.16
C THR A 161 15.67 -6.54 7.06
N ARG A 162 15.89 -6.66 8.38
CA ARG A 162 14.86 -6.40 9.38
C ARG A 162 14.41 -4.96 9.29
N ALA A 163 13.09 -4.77 9.24
CA ALA A 163 12.53 -3.45 9.34
C ALA A 163 12.74 -2.89 10.75
N VAL A 164 13.14 -1.62 10.82
CA VAL A 164 13.24 -0.87 12.06
C VAL A 164 11.85 -0.36 12.41
N PHE A 165 11.39 -0.64 13.62
CA PHE A 165 10.12 -0.15 14.12
C PHE A 165 10.31 1.18 14.87
N TYR A 166 9.48 2.16 14.53
CA TYR A 166 9.41 3.45 15.20
C TYR A 166 8.03 3.57 15.87
N PRO A 167 7.95 3.50 17.21
CA PRO A 167 6.69 3.67 17.92
C PRO A 167 6.19 5.11 17.73
N LEU A 168 4.87 5.26 17.57
CA LEU A 168 4.24 6.56 17.33
C LEU A 168 3.18 6.83 18.40
N GLN A 169 3.14 8.06 18.93
CA GLN A 169 2.07 8.47 19.84
C GLN A 169 0.71 8.60 19.14
N ALA A 170 0.74 8.97 17.86
CA ALA A 170 -0.43 9.09 17.00
C ALA A 170 -0.06 8.64 15.59
N LYS A 171 -0.97 7.92 14.95
CA LYS A 171 -0.83 7.47 13.57
C LYS A 171 -1.67 8.32 12.63
N ARG A 172 -1.29 8.30 11.36
CA ARG A 172 -2.00 8.98 10.29
C ARG A 172 -3.43 8.49 10.26
N SER A 173 -4.39 9.40 10.10
CA SER A 173 -5.78 8.98 10.09
C SER A 173 -6.05 8.09 8.88
N LYS A 174 -6.72 6.96 9.10
CA LYS A 174 -7.16 6.09 8.00
C LYS A 174 -8.16 6.78 7.08
N ASP A 175 -8.88 7.79 7.58
CA ASP A 175 -9.88 8.55 6.83
C ASP A 175 -9.24 9.41 5.73
N GLU A 176 -7.91 9.61 5.79
CA GLU A 176 -7.14 10.24 4.71
C GLU A 176 -6.97 9.34 3.49
N CYS A 177 -7.25 8.04 3.60
CA CYS A 177 -7.16 7.11 2.48
C CYS A 177 -8.22 7.44 1.40
N PRO A 178 -7.83 7.92 0.20
CA PRO A 178 -8.78 8.28 -0.84
C PRO A 178 -9.52 7.06 -1.42
N LEU A 179 -8.96 5.86 -1.23
CA LEU A 179 -9.51 4.60 -1.75
C LEU A 179 -10.77 4.17 -1.01
N LEU A 180 -10.98 4.59 0.24
CA LEU A 180 -12.19 4.29 1.01
C LEU A 180 -13.47 4.84 0.36
N LYS A 181 -13.33 5.85 -0.51
CA LYS A 181 -14.44 6.42 -1.29
C LYS A 181 -14.74 5.62 -2.57
N LYS A 182 -13.93 4.61 -2.90
CA LYS A 182 -14.04 3.81 -4.14
C LYS A 182 -14.81 2.52 -3.85
N ARG A 183 -15.96 2.34 -4.51
CA ARG A 183 -16.83 1.16 -4.35
C ARG A 183 -16.18 -0.18 -4.70
N TRP A 184 -15.17 -0.19 -5.56
CA TRP A 184 -14.44 -1.42 -5.92
C TRP A 184 -13.36 -1.78 -4.89
N PHE A 185 -12.95 -0.83 -4.05
CA PHE A 185 -11.93 -1.01 -3.02
C PHE A 185 -12.55 -1.54 -1.73
N VAL A 186 -13.61 -0.88 -1.27
CA VAL A 186 -14.42 -1.31 -0.13
C VAL A 186 -15.36 -2.42 -0.61
N LYS A 187 -15.47 -3.50 0.15
CA LYS A 187 -16.51 -4.51 -0.12
C LYS A 187 -17.88 -3.82 -0.07
N GLY A 188 -18.57 -3.72 -1.21
CA GLY A 188 -20.01 -3.49 -1.23
C GLY A 188 -20.68 -4.69 -0.55
N GLU A 189 -21.53 -4.39 0.43
CA GLU A 189 -22.39 -5.36 1.11
C GLU A 189 -23.10 -6.29 0.12
#